data_AF-A0A0D3GSN0-F1
#
_entry.id   AF-A0A0D3GSN0-F1
#
_cell.length_a   1.000
_cell.length_b   1.000
_cell.length_c   1.000
_cell.angle_alpha   90.00
_cell.angle_beta   90.00
_cell.angle_gamma   90.00
#
_symmetry.space_group_name_H-M   'P 1'
#
loop_
_entity.id
_entity.type
_entity.pdbx_description
1 polymer ?
#
loop_
_entity_poly.entity_id
_entity_poly.type
_entity_poly.pdbx_seq_one_letter_code
_entity_poly.pdbx_strand_id
1 'polypeptide(L)'
;MRDAELRALYLLRSQRSGLLALFNRTAAPTNGSSSGSNAVSYADLHDALLGQIKINREIQAALLSAHRTGAAGNATEDGLDLDLPADGCRRRELPSNRRTIEWNPKKDRFLFAICVSGQMSNHLICLEKHMFFAALLGRILVVPSQKLDYQYDRVLDINHINDCIGRKVVITYEEFTEKRKKVSIDQFICYAASPPCFIDEDHVKKLKGLGISLGKIQAAWPEDAKLKEPKKRFVEDIMPKFTTDAEVLVIGDMFYADVEEEWVMQPGGPLAHKCNTLIQPSRLIMLTAQRFVQTFLGGNYIALHFRRHGFLKFCNVKKESCFFPIPQAAECILRIVEKANAPVIYLSTDAAESETSLLQSLVVFNDRQVPLVKRPEHHNSEKWDALLYRNHMGGDNQVEAMLDKTICALSNVFIGASGSTFTEDILRLRRGWGSASHCDEYLCQGELPNFIAELD
;
A
#
# COMPACT_ATOMS: atom_id res chain seq x y z
N MET A 1 -23.45 -13.60 -35.61
CA MET A 1 -23.47 -14.54 -34.46
C MET A 1 -23.18 -15.98 -34.90
N ARG A 2 -23.97 -16.59 -35.80
CA ARG A 2 -23.85 -18.03 -36.15
C ARG A 2 -22.45 -18.50 -36.58
N ASP A 3 -21.72 -17.73 -37.39
CA ASP A 3 -20.40 -18.16 -37.89
C ASP A 3 -19.27 -18.07 -36.85
N ALA A 4 -19.36 -17.08 -35.95
CA ALA A 4 -18.42 -16.91 -34.83
C ALA A 4 -18.57 -18.05 -33.81
N GLU A 5 -19.81 -18.43 -33.50
CA GLU A 5 -20.14 -19.56 -32.64
C GLU A 5 -19.73 -20.90 -33.27
N LEU A 6 -19.98 -21.10 -34.57
CA LEU A 6 -19.54 -22.29 -35.31
C LEU A 6 -18.01 -22.39 -35.36
N ARG A 7 -17.31 -21.27 -35.54
CA ARG A 7 -15.84 -21.21 -35.48
C ARG A 7 -15.31 -21.52 -34.09
N ALA A 8 -15.94 -20.99 -33.04
CA ALA A 8 -15.59 -21.31 -31.66
C ALA A 8 -15.81 -22.79 -31.34
N LEU A 9 -16.93 -23.38 -31.78
CA LEU A 9 -17.21 -24.81 -31.63
C LEU A 9 -16.20 -25.69 -32.39
N TYR A 10 -15.80 -25.28 -33.59
CA TYR A 10 -14.74 -25.97 -34.35
C TYR A 10 -13.40 -25.94 -33.60
N LEU A 11 -13.01 -24.77 -33.07
CA LEU A 11 -11.77 -24.61 -32.32
C LEU A 11 -11.80 -25.39 -30.99
N LEU A 12 -12.92 -25.42 -30.28
CA LEU A 12 -13.13 -26.26 -29.09
C LEU A 12 -12.96 -27.75 -29.41
N ARG A 13 -13.48 -28.20 -30.56
CA ARG A 13 -13.33 -29.59 -31.02
C ARG A 13 -11.87 -29.91 -31.38
N SER A 14 -11.17 -28.96 -31.99
CA SER A 14 -9.73 -29.06 -32.28
C SER A 14 -8.91 -29.16 -30.99
N GLN A 15 -9.20 -28.30 -30.01
CA GLN A 15 -8.55 -28.28 -28.71
C GLN A 15 -8.75 -29.59 -27.95
N ARG A 16 -9.99 -30.08 -27.87
CA ARG A 16 -10.31 -31.37 -27.24
C ARG A 16 -9.53 -32.51 -27.89
N SER A 17 -9.40 -32.50 -29.21
CA SER A 17 -8.65 -33.52 -29.94
C SER A 17 -7.15 -33.44 -29.66
N GLY A 18 -6.59 -32.23 -29.57
CA GLY A 18 -5.19 -32.00 -29.18
C GLY A 18 -4.88 -32.44 -27.75
N LEU A 19 -5.76 -32.12 -26.80
CA LEU A 19 -5.64 -32.55 -25.40
C LEU A 19 -5.77 -34.07 -25.25
N LEU A 20 -6.69 -34.71 -25.97
CA LEU A 20 -6.80 -36.18 -26.00
C LEU A 20 -5.56 -36.84 -26.61
N ALA A 21 -4.99 -36.26 -27.67
CA ALA A 21 -3.73 -36.74 -28.25
C ALA A 21 -2.57 -36.61 -27.26
N LEU A 22 -2.51 -35.53 -26.48
CA LEU A 22 -1.52 -35.35 -25.42
C LEU A 22 -1.70 -36.36 -24.29
N PHE A 23 -2.94 -36.54 -23.83
CA PHE A 23 -3.29 -37.51 -22.80
C PHE A 23 -2.96 -38.96 -23.20
N ASN A 24 -3.25 -39.34 -24.45
CA ASN A 24 -2.92 -40.68 -24.95
C ASN A 24 -1.40 -40.89 -25.10
N ARG A 25 -0.65 -39.82 -25.40
CA ARG A 25 0.82 -39.87 -25.47
C ARG A 25 1.47 -39.98 -24.09
N THR A 26 0.84 -39.45 -23.04
CA THR A 26 1.33 -39.59 -21.66
C THR A 26 0.82 -40.85 -20.96
N ALA A 27 -0.27 -41.47 -21.43
CA ALA A 27 -0.86 -42.68 -20.86
C ALA A 27 -0.35 -44.01 -21.45
N ALA A 28 0.57 -44.00 -22.42
CA ALA A 28 1.09 -45.22 -23.04
C ALA A 28 1.94 -46.05 -22.04
N PRO A 29 1.62 -47.33 -21.78
CA PRO A 29 2.36 -48.15 -20.84
C PRO A 29 3.73 -48.57 -21.41
N THR A 30 4.77 -48.41 -20.61
CA THR A 30 6.15 -48.86 -20.88
C THR A 30 6.25 -50.38 -20.76
N ASN A 31 5.73 -51.14 -21.72
CA ASN A 31 5.98 -52.58 -21.80
C ASN A 31 6.98 -52.92 -22.91
N GLY A 32 8.19 -53.30 -22.49
CA GLY A 32 9.00 -54.38 -23.07
C GLY A 32 9.51 -54.26 -24.51
N SER A 33 10.77 -53.85 -24.63
CA SER A 33 11.74 -54.26 -25.67
C SER A 33 11.32 -54.24 -27.14
N SER A 34 11.64 -53.14 -27.83
CA SER A 34 12.50 -53.07 -29.04
C SER A 34 12.10 -51.88 -29.93
N SER A 35 13.05 -50.98 -30.15
CA SER A 35 13.08 -49.93 -31.20
C SER A 35 11.96 -48.86 -31.18
N GLY A 36 12.25 -47.71 -30.56
CA GLY A 36 11.79 -46.40 -31.03
C GLY A 36 10.59 -45.72 -30.34
N SER A 37 10.23 -46.06 -29.09
CA SER A 37 9.15 -45.35 -28.39
C SER A 37 9.66 -44.04 -27.76
N ASN A 38 9.44 -42.91 -28.45
CA ASN A 38 9.70 -41.56 -27.93
C ASN A 38 8.93 -41.32 -26.63
N ALA A 39 9.61 -41.37 -25.48
CA ALA A 39 9.11 -40.76 -24.26
C ALA A 39 8.90 -39.26 -24.55
N VAL A 40 7.70 -38.75 -24.29
CA VAL A 40 7.38 -37.33 -24.50
C VAL A 40 8.30 -36.49 -23.62
N SER A 41 9.15 -35.64 -24.22
CA SER A 41 10.01 -34.78 -23.43
C SER A 41 9.17 -33.70 -22.75
N TYR A 42 9.66 -33.17 -21.63
CA TYR A 42 9.02 -32.04 -20.95
C TYR A 42 8.86 -30.83 -21.88
N ALA A 43 9.80 -30.61 -22.80
CA ALA A 43 9.72 -29.53 -23.80
C ALA A 43 8.56 -29.77 -24.78
N ASP A 44 8.37 -31.00 -25.26
CA ASP A 44 7.26 -31.33 -26.17
C ASP A 44 5.89 -31.18 -25.49
N LEU A 45 5.81 -31.54 -24.20
CA LEU A 45 4.59 -31.35 -23.40
C LEU A 45 4.31 -29.86 -23.19
N HIS A 46 5.34 -29.08 -22.88
CA HIS A 46 5.25 -27.64 -22.69
C HIS A 46 4.80 -26.92 -23.97
N ASP A 47 5.41 -27.22 -25.12
CA ASP A 47 5.05 -26.61 -26.40
C ASP A 47 3.65 -27.00 -26.86
N ALA A 48 3.26 -28.26 -26.62
CA ALA A 48 1.92 -28.70 -26.93
C ALA A 48 0.86 -28.05 -26.03
N LEU A 49 1.18 -27.82 -24.75
CA LEU A 49 0.32 -27.10 -23.82
C LEU A 49 0.18 -25.62 -24.21
N LEU A 50 1.28 -24.97 -24.61
CA LEU A 50 1.26 -23.62 -25.19
C LEU A 50 0.37 -23.54 -26.43
N GLY A 51 0.41 -24.56 -27.29
CA GLY A 51 -0.50 -24.70 -28.42
C GLY A 51 -1.97 -24.72 -28.00
N GLN A 52 -2.32 -25.44 -26.93
CA GLN A 52 -3.71 -25.47 -26.42
C GLN A 52 -4.15 -24.13 -25.82
N ILE A 53 -3.23 -23.42 -25.16
CA ILE A 53 -3.48 -22.07 -24.63
C ILE A 53 -3.71 -21.07 -25.79
N LYS A 54 -2.98 -21.21 -26.90
CA LYS A 54 -3.21 -20.40 -28.10
C LYS A 54 -4.61 -20.64 -28.69
N ILE A 55 -5.05 -21.90 -28.75
CA ILE A 55 -6.40 -22.24 -29.22
C ILE A 55 -7.48 -21.64 -28.29
N ASN A 56 -7.27 -21.61 -26.97
CA ASN A 56 -8.16 -20.91 -26.03
C ASN A 56 -8.35 -19.42 -26.40
N ARG A 57 -7.26 -18.74 -26.77
CA ARG A 57 -7.34 -17.33 -27.20
C ARG A 57 -8.10 -17.16 -28.51
N GLU A 58 -7.92 -18.08 -29.47
CA GLU A 58 -8.67 -18.05 -30.72
C GLU A 58 -10.17 -18.30 -30.52
N ILE A 59 -10.54 -19.16 -29.56
CA ILE A 59 -11.93 -19.38 -29.14
C ILE A 59 -12.51 -18.10 -28.54
N GLN A 60 -11.80 -17.47 -27.60
CA GLN A 60 -12.22 -16.21 -26.98
C GLN A 60 -12.38 -15.09 -28.02
N ALA A 61 -11.41 -14.91 -28.92
CA ALA A 61 -11.49 -13.92 -29.98
C ALA A 61 -12.65 -14.19 -30.95
N ALA A 62 -12.91 -15.45 -31.29
CA ALA A 62 -14.04 -15.83 -32.13
C ALA A 62 -15.37 -15.46 -31.44
N LEU A 63 -15.54 -15.80 -30.16
CA LEU A 63 -16.76 -15.49 -29.39
C LEU A 63 -16.95 -13.98 -29.18
N LEU A 64 -15.87 -13.23 -28.92
CA LEU A 64 -15.92 -11.78 -28.71
C LEU A 64 -16.12 -10.99 -30.02
N SER A 65 -15.71 -11.55 -31.17
CA SER A 65 -15.95 -10.89 -32.47
C SER A 65 -17.43 -10.83 -32.83
N ALA A 66 -18.27 -11.73 -32.29
CA ALA A 66 -19.72 -11.68 -32.43
C ALA A 66 -20.36 -10.45 -31.76
N HIS A 67 -19.65 -9.80 -30.82
CA HIS A 67 -20.09 -8.61 -30.09
C HIS A 67 -19.50 -7.29 -30.63
N ARG A 68 -18.68 -7.32 -31.69
CA ARG A 68 -18.02 -6.13 -32.28
C ARG A 68 -18.73 -5.54 -33.51
N THR A 69 -20.03 -5.74 -33.68
CA THR A 69 -20.81 -4.93 -34.65
C THR A 69 -21.18 -3.60 -34.00
N GLY A 70 -20.24 -2.65 -33.96
CA GLY A 70 -20.51 -1.33 -33.39
C GLY A 70 -19.35 -0.33 -33.27
N ALA A 71 -18.19 -0.54 -33.90
CA ALA A 71 -17.18 0.52 -34.03
C ALA A 71 -16.26 0.23 -35.23
N ALA A 72 -16.52 0.87 -36.36
CA ALA A 72 -15.59 0.91 -37.47
C ALA A 72 -14.51 1.98 -37.17
N GLY A 73 -13.29 1.53 -36.91
CA GLY A 73 -12.10 2.36 -36.80
C GLY A 73 -10.88 1.52 -37.17
N ASN A 74 -10.21 1.91 -38.26
CA ASN A 74 -9.05 1.24 -38.82
C ASN A 74 -7.94 1.04 -37.77
N ALA A 75 -7.73 -0.20 -37.35
CA ALA A 75 -6.51 -0.60 -36.67
C ALA A 75 -5.49 -1.02 -37.74
N THR A 76 -4.53 -0.15 -37.98
CA THR A 76 -3.29 -0.48 -38.70
C THR A 76 -2.58 -1.63 -37.99
N GLU A 77 -2.01 -2.54 -38.78
CA GLU A 77 -1.06 -3.55 -38.35
C GLU A 77 0.19 -2.86 -37.77
N ASP A 78 0.10 -2.44 -36.51
CA ASP A 78 1.26 -2.09 -35.71
C ASP A 78 1.37 -3.12 -34.60
N GLY A 79 2.58 -3.65 -34.43
CA GLY A 79 2.90 -4.80 -33.61
C GLY A 79 2.23 -4.72 -32.24
N LEU A 80 1.25 -5.59 -32.03
CA LEU A 80 0.78 -5.96 -30.70
C LEU A 80 1.94 -6.69 -30.03
N ASP A 81 2.81 -5.89 -29.40
CA ASP A 81 3.89 -6.34 -28.55
C ASP A 81 3.30 -7.33 -27.54
N LEU A 82 3.75 -8.58 -27.69
CA LEU A 82 3.30 -9.71 -26.92
C LEU A 82 3.94 -9.63 -25.53
N ASP A 83 3.35 -8.85 -24.63
CA ASP A 83 3.51 -9.07 -23.20
C ASP A 83 2.76 -10.36 -22.82
N LEU A 84 3.34 -11.49 -23.19
CA LEU A 84 3.19 -12.71 -22.41
C LEU A 84 3.72 -12.36 -21.01
N PRO A 85 2.95 -12.47 -19.91
CA PRO A 85 3.53 -12.39 -18.58
C PRO A 85 4.36 -13.66 -18.37
N ALA A 86 5.58 -13.66 -18.90
CA ALA A 86 6.59 -14.67 -18.64
C ALA A 86 7.08 -14.61 -17.18
N ASP A 87 6.74 -13.53 -16.47
CA ASP A 87 7.00 -13.36 -15.06
C ASP A 87 5.66 -13.18 -14.34
N GLY A 88 5.28 -14.14 -13.49
CA GLY A 88 4.17 -13.97 -12.56
C GLY A 88 4.37 -12.78 -11.60
N CYS A 89 3.62 -12.72 -10.51
CA CYS A 89 3.72 -11.62 -9.53
C CYS A 89 5.05 -11.62 -8.73
N ARG A 90 6.16 -11.26 -9.40
CA ARG A 90 7.50 -11.15 -8.83
C ARG A 90 7.62 -9.89 -7.97
N ARG A 91 8.47 -9.98 -6.95
CA ARG A 91 8.83 -8.83 -6.12
C ARG A 91 9.66 -7.83 -6.94
N ARG A 92 9.41 -6.55 -6.72
CA ARG A 92 10.21 -5.46 -7.30
C ARG A 92 11.53 -5.37 -6.55
N GLU A 93 12.62 -5.26 -7.30
CA GLU A 93 13.93 -4.99 -6.71
C GLU A 93 14.04 -3.52 -6.28
N LEU A 94 14.83 -3.28 -5.23
CA LEU A 94 15.17 -1.92 -4.82
C LEU A 94 16.12 -1.31 -5.87
N PRO A 95 15.88 -0.06 -6.32
CA PRO A 95 16.81 0.62 -7.21
C PRO A 95 18.20 0.71 -6.58
N SER A 96 19.26 0.47 -7.36
CA SER A 96 20.65 0.62 -6.91
C SER A 96 21.05 2.10 -6.74
N ASN A 97 20.54 2.98 -7.61
CA ASN A 97 20.85 4.41 -7.64
C ASN A 97 19.83 5.25 -6.86
N ARG A 98 19.70 5.02 -5.55
CA ARG A 98 18.79 5.81 -4.70
C ARG A 98 19.43 7.14 -4.32
N ARG A 99 18.69 8.23 -4.51
CA ARG A 99 19.07 9.56 -3.98
C ARG A 99 18.82 9.53 -2.48
N THR A 100 19.85 9.64 -1.62
CA THR A 100 19.66 9.58 -0.16
C THR A 100 20.35 10.74 0.55
N ILE A 101 19.87 11.06 1.75
CA ILE A 101 20.41 12.09 2.65
C ILE A 101 20.95 11.39 3.89
N GLU A 102 22.17 11.73 4.30
CA GLU A 102 22.67 11.35 5.62
C GLU A 102 22.01 12.19 6.70
N TRP A 103 21.37 11.53 7.66
CA TRP A 103 20.80 12.22 8.81
C TRP A 103 21.88 12.45 9.88
N ASN A 104 22.49 13.63 9.83
CA ASN A 104 23.56 14.05 10.73
C ASN A 104 23.10 15.25 11.59
N PRO A 105 22.38 15.03 12.72
CA PRO A 105 21.91 16.12 13.56
C PRO A 105 23.04 16.94 14.18
N LYS A 106 22.86 18.26 14.20
CA LYS A 106 23.66 19.18 15.00
C LYS A 106 23.35 18.99 16.48
N LYS A 107 24.37 19.17 17.32
CA LYS A 107 24.24 19.05 18.78
C LYS A 107 23.19 20.03 19.30
N ASP A 108 22.30 19.53 20.16
CA ASP A 108 21.24 20.29 20.83
C ASP A 108 20.30 21.06 19.88
N ARG A 109 20.14 20.61 18.63
CA ARG A 109 19.17 21.17 17.68
C ARG A 109 18.03 20.18 17.45
N PHE A 110 16.81 20.62 17.74
CA PHE A 110 15.62 19.78 17.72
C PHE A 110 14.60 20.28 16.70
N LEU A 111 13.91 19.34 16.05
CA LEU A 111 12.69 19.56 15.30
C LEU A 111 11.56 18.85 16.04
N PHE A 112 10.60 19.60 16.57
CA PHE A 112 9.42 19.03 17.22
C PHE A 112 8.32 18.84 16.18
N ALA A 113 7.88 17.60 16.00
CA ALA A 113 6.86 17.27 15.01
C ALA A 113 5.45 17.58 15.49
N ILE A 114 4.62 18.07 14.56
CA ILE A 114 3.19 18.21 14.74
C ILE A 114 2.48 17.45 13.63
N CYS A 115 1.67 16.46 13.99
CA CYS A 115 0.85 15.68 13.08
C CYS A 115 -0.53 15.54 13.70
N VAL A 116 -1.50 16.36 13.28
CA VAL A 116 -2.81 16.46 13.94
C VAL A 116 -3.96 16.23 12.96
N SER A 117 -3.66 16.14 11.67
CA SER A 117 -4.64 15.99 10.61
C SER A 117 -4.93 14.52 10.29
N GLY A 118 -6.19 14.14 10.35
CA GLY A 118 -6.70 12.87 9.81
C GLY A 118 -6.61 11.69 10.77
N GLN A 119 -6.31 10.51 10.22
CA GLN A 119 -6.21 9.25 10.97
C GLN A 119 -4.76 8.73 10.94
N MET A 120 -4.51 7.55 11.51
CA MET A 120 -3.19 6.93 11.61
C MET A 120 -2.29 7.06 10.37
N SER A 121 -2.82 6.75 9.17
CA SER A 121 -2.04 6.86 7.92
C SER A 121 -1.55 8.28 7.65
N ASN A 122 -2.39 9.28 7.92
CA ASN A 122 -2.05 10.69 7.72
C ASN A 122 -0.94 11.12 8.66
N HIS A 123 -1.01 10.67 9.91
CA HIS A 123 -0.02 10.95 10.94
C HIS A 123 1.34 10.31 10.62
N LEU A 124 1.35 9.06 10.14
CA LEU A 124 2.58 8.40 9.69
C LEU A 124 3.22 9.11 8.50
N ILE A 125 2.43 9.48 7.48
CA ILE A 125 2.91 10.27 6.33
C ILE A 125 3.47 11.62 6.79
N CYS A 126 2.78 12.30 7.70
CA CYS A 126 3.23 13.54 8.29
C CYS A 126 4.56 13.37 9.04
N LEU A 127 4.69 12.33 9.86
CA LEU A 127 5.89 12.06 10.64
C LEU A 127 7.09 11.78 9.71
N GLU A 128 6.88 11.07 8.61
CA GLU A 128 7.92 10.80 7.62
C GLU A 128 8.42 12.06 6.91
N LYS A 129 7.51 12.97 6.57
CA LYS A 129 7.90 14.29 6.07
C LYS A 129 8.71 15.05 7.12
N HIS A 130 8.35 14.93 8.41
CA HIS A 130 9.15 15.52 9.49
C HIS A 130 10.54 14.87 9.62
N MET A 131 10.66 13.56 9.44
CA MET A 131 11.96 12.88 9.39
C MET A 131 12.82 13.41 8.23
N PHE A 132 12.23 13.59 7.05
CA PHE A 132 12.91 14.18 5.88
C PHE A 132 13.40 15.61 6.17
N PHE A 133 12.55 16.47 6.74
CA PHE A 133 12.95 17.83 7.13
C PHE A 133 14.00 17.84 8.24
N ALA A 134 13.89 16.97 9.24
CA ALA A 134 14.87 16.86 10.30
C ALA A 134 16.24 16.47 9.75
N ALA A 135 16.29 15.55 8.77
CA ALA A 135 17.52 15.18 8.10
C ALA A 135 18.12 16.34 7.29
N LEU A 136 17.31 17.02 6.46
CA LEU A 136 17.75 18.19 5.68
C LEU A 136 18.31 19.32 6.54
N LEU A 137 17.65 19.59 7.66
CA LEU A 137 18.00 20.70 8.55
C LEU A 137 19.08 20.31 9.59
N GLY A 138 19.50 19.05 9.62
CA GLY A 138 20.44 18.53 10.61
C GLY A 138 19.91 18.67 12.03
N ARG A 139 18.70 18.20 12.31
CA ARG A 139 18.02 18.28 13.62
C ARG A 139 17.64 16.90 14.13
N ILE A 140 17.60 16.73 15.46
CA ILE A 140 17.02 15.56 16.11
C ILE A 140 15.50 15.74 16.07
N LEU A 141 14.78 14.75 15.55
CA LEU A 141 13.33 14.74 15.55
C LEU A 141 12.79 14.35 16.93
N VAL A 142 11.88 15.16 17.46
CA VAL A 142 11.13 14.86 18.68
C VAL A 142 9.73 14.41 18.27
N VAL A 143 9.38 13.15 18.57
CA VAL A 143 8.00 12.69 18.40
C VAL A 143 7.12 13.28 19.50
N PRO A 144 5.88 13.71 19.17
CA PRO A 144 5.01 14.36 20.14
C PRO A 144 4.54 13.38 21.23
N SER A 145 4.11 13.93 22.37
CA SER A 145 3.52 13.15 23.47
C SER A 145 2.11 12.68 23.11
N GLN A 146 1.69 11.58 23.72
CA GLN A 146 0.31 11.06 23.66
C GLN A 146 -0.78 12.06 24.10
N LYS A 147 -0.42 13.13 24.81
CA LYS A 147 -1.36 14.19 25.20
C LYS A 147 -1.66 15.16 24.05
N LEU A 148 -0.76 15.25 23.08
CA LEU A 148 -0.90 16.11 21.92
C LEU A 148 -1.40 15.33 20.71
N ASP A 149 -0.83 14.14 20.51
CA ASP A 149 -1.01 13.30 19.33
C ASP A 149 -0.99 11.81 19.75
N TYR A 150 -0.75 10.88 18.82
CA TYR A 150 -0.63 9.45 19.04
C TYR A 150 0.60 9.06 19.85
N GLN A 151 0.50 7.89 20.49
CA GLN A 151 1.60 7.30 21.23
C GLN A 151 2.49 6.48 20.29
N TYR A 152 3.36 7.18 19.55
CA TYR A 152 4.16 6.58 18.47
C TYR A 152 5.06 5.43 18.91
N ASP A 153 5.57 5.43 20.14
CA ASP A 153 6.41 4.35 20.70
C ASP A 153 5.66 3.02 20.87
N ARG A 154 4.32 3.04 20.92
CA ARG A 154 3.52 1.80 20.94
C ARG A 154 3.38 1.19 19.55
N VAL A 155 3.37 2.01 18.52
CA VAL A 155 3.08 1.59 17.13
C VAL A 155 4.33 1.45 16.27
N LEU A 156 5.37 2.24 16.52
CA LEU A 156 6.62 2.26 15.77
C LEU A 156 7.81 1.87 16.65
N ASP A 157 8.78 1.19 16.05
CA ASP A 157 10.04 0.89 16.72
C ASP A 157 11.03 2.07 16.56
N ILE A 158 10.95 3.04 17.48
CA ILE A 158 11.83 4.22 17.46
C ILE A 158 13.31 3.84 17.66
N ASN A 159 13.58 2.79 18.42
CA ASN A 159 14.95 2.31 18.64
C ASN A 159 15.53 1.76 17.35
N HIS A 160 14.75 0.97 16.61
CA HIS A 160 15.15 0.49 15.28
C HIS A 160 15.52 1.63 14.34
N ILE A 161 14.75 2.73 14.30
CA ILE A 161 15.09 3.90 13.47
C ILE A 161 16.51 4.41 13.81
N ASN A 162 16.79 4.63 15.11
CA ASN A 162 18.09 5.11 15.56
C ASN A 162 19.23 4.10 15.26
N ASP A 163 18.98 2.81 15.49
CA ASP A 163 19.96 1.74 15.23
C ASP A 163 20.29 1.63 13.75
N CYS A 164 19.30 1.79 12.86
CA CYS A 164 19.45 1.75 11.41
C CYS A 164 20.24 2.92 10.85
N ILE A 165 20.07 4.12 11.41
CA ILE A 165 20.88 5.30 11.08
C ILE A 165 22.26 5.21 11.75
N GLY A 166 22.37 4.46 12.86
CA GLY A 166 23.61 4.27 13.61
C GLY A 166 23.91 5.39 14.60
N ARG A 167 22.93 6.27 14.88
CA ARG A 167 23.03 7.34 15.88
C ARG A 167 21.65 7.80 16.30
N LYS A 168 21.60 8.59 17.37
CA LYS A 168 20.34 9.11 17.93
C LYS A 168 19.82 10.29 17.10
N VAL A 169 18.81 10.03 16.29
CA VAL A 169 18.17 11.01 15.40
C VAL A 169 16.69 11.24 15.68
N VAL A 170 16.02 10.27 16.32
CA VAL A 170 14.64 10.39 16.81
C VAL A 170 14.61 10.15 18.31
N ILE A 171 13.89 10.98 19.06
CA ILE A 171 13.66 10.83 20.49
C ILE A 171 12.19 11.04 20.85
N THR A 172 11.77 10.44 21.97
CA THR A 172 10.42 10.68 22.53
C THR A 172 10.33 12.05 23.19
N TYR A 173 9.10 12.53 23.36
CA TYR A 173 8.84 13.74 24.11
C TYR A 173 9.38 13.64 25.55
N GLU A 174 9.18 12.50 26.19
CA GLU A 174 9.60 12.22 27.55
C GLU A 174 11.13 12.38 27.67
N GLU A 175 11.90 11.74 26.77
CA GLU A 175 13.36 11.89 26.74
C GLU A 175 13.79 13.33 26.46
N PHE A 176 13.07 14.04 25.60
CA PHE A 176 13.34 15.45 25.30
C PHE A 176 13.16 16.34 26.54
N THR A 177 12.13 16.08 27.37
CA THR A 177 11.89 16.83 28.62
C THR A 177 12.82 16.42 29.76
N GLU A 178 13.31 15.19 29.82
CA GLU A 178 14.34 14.78 30.79
C GLU A 178 15.63 15.58 30.61
N LYS A 179 15.98 15.90 29.36
CA LYS A 179 17.11 16.77 29.02
C LYS A 179 16.83 18.25 29.28
N ARG A 180 15.57 18.65 29.50
CA ARG A 180 15.13 20.04 29.56
C ARG A 180 14.03 20.29 30.59
N LYS A 181 14.37 20.93 31.70
CA LYS A 181 13.42 21.30 32.76
C LYS A 181 12.26 22.19 32.28
N LYS A 182 12.47 23.00 31.22
CA LYS A 182 11.42 23.83 30.59
C LYS A 182 11.60 23.80 29.08
N VAL A 183 10.53 23.48 28.35
CA VAL A 183 10.54 23.46 26.89
C VAL A 183 10.03 24.80 26.36
N SER A 184 10.92 25.54 25.72
CA SER A 184 10.60 26.72 24.91
C SER A 184 10.64 26.33 23.44
N ILE A 185 9.58 26.62 22.69
CA ILE A 185 9.62 26.61 21.23
C ILE A 185 10.15 27.97 20.78
N ASP A 186 11.37 27.99 20.26
CA ASP A 186 12.01 29.24 19.83
C ASP A 186 11.39 29.77 18.54
N GLN A 187 11.01 28.85 17.63
CA GLN A 187 10.44 29.21 16.34
C GLN A 187 9.38 28.20 15.90
N PHE A 188 8.25 28.73 15.44
CA PHE A 188 7.12 27.93 14.94
C PHE A 188 6.80 28.36 13.51
N ILE A 189 7.11 27.50 12.54
CA ILE A 189 6.91 27.77 11.12
C ILE A 189 5.82 26.86 10.54
N CYS A 190 4.78 27.45 9.97
CA CYS A 190 3.76 26.71 9.23
C CYS A 190 4.21 26.47 7.79
N TYR A 191 4.20 25.22 7.34
CA TYR A 191 4.34 24.90 5.91
C TYR A 191 3.12 25.43 5.15
N ALA A 192 1.92 25.04 5.58
CA ALA A 192 0.67 25.56 5.03
C ALA A 192 0.25 26.87 5.70
N ALA A 193 0.00 27.89 4.89
CA ALA A 193 -0.43 29.20 5.37
C ALA A 193 -1.93 29.27 5.73
N SER A 194 -2.76 28.38 5.18
CA SER A 194 -4.22 28.36 5.43
C SER A 194 -4.80 26.93 5.38
N PRO A 195 -5.55 26.49 6.41
CA PRO A 195 -5.51 27.06 7.76
C PRO A 195 -4.06 27.01 8.29
N PRO A 196 -3.60 28.04 9.03
CA PRO A 196 -2.21 28.13 9.44
C PRO A 196 -1.81 26.91 10.28
N CYS A 197 -0.79 26.18 9.83
CA CYS A 197 -0.25 24.98 10.48
C CYS A 197 -1.24 23.80 10.63
N PHE A 198 -2.52 23.93 10.22
CA PHE A 198 -3.61 23.00 10.55
C PHE A 198 -3.77 22.68 12.05
N ILE A 199 -3.41 23.62 12.93
CA ILE A 199 -3.51 23.45 14.38
C ILE A 199 -4.66 24.32 14.89
N ASP A 200 -5.68 23.69 15.46
CA ASP A 200 -6.79 24.39 16.11
C ASP A 200 -6.43 24.91 17.52
N GLU A 201 -7.35 25.68 18.10
CA GLU A 201 -7.15 26.24 19.45
C GLU A 201 -6.97 25.17 20.53
N ASP A 202 -7.57 24.00 20.38
CA ASP A 202 -7.50 22.94 21.37
C ASP A 202 -6.15 22.24 21.36
N HIS A 203 -5.55 22.03 20.19
CA HIS A 203 -4.18 21.58 20.06
C HIS A 203 -3.18 22.61 20.60
N VAL A 204 -3.43 23.92 20.37
CA VAL A 204 -2.63 24.99 20.99
C VAL A 204 -2.74 24.95 22.52
N LYS A 205 -3.95 24.72 23.07
CA LYS A 205 -4.14 24.57 24.53
C LYS A 205 -3.41 23.33 25.06
N LYS A 206 -3.46 22.19 24.35
CA LYS A 206 -2.73 20.96 24.72
C LYS A 206 -1.22 21.19 24.76
N LEU A 207 -0.66 21.89 23.77
CA LEU A 207 0.76 22.29 23.75
C LEU A 207 1.13 23.13 24.97
N LYS A 208 0.33 24.16 25.28
CA LYS A 208 0.55 24.98 26.49
C LYS A 208 0.39 24.17 27.77
N GLY A 209 -0.56 23.25 27.82
CA GLY A 209 -0.81 22.35 28.95
C GLY A 209 0.33 21.35 29.22
N LEU A 210 1.16 21.08 28.21
CA LEU A 210 2.43 20.34 28.34
C LEU A 210 3.56 21.20 28.93
N GLY A 211 3.29 22.44 29.33
CA GLY A 211 4.29 23.37 29.84
C GLY A 211 5.19 23.96 28.74
N ILE A 212 4.78 23.83 27.47
CA ILE A 212 5.52 24.34 26.33
C ILE A 212 5.17 25.81 26.09
N SER A 213 6.16 26.70 26.13
CA SER A 213 5.97 28.08 25.70
C SER A 213 6.09 28.20 24.19
N LEU A 214 5.04 28.70 23.54
CA LEU A 214 4.99 28.87 22.09
C LEU A 214 5.59 30.22 21.68
N GLY A 215 6.57 30.19 20.78
CA GLY A 215 7.02 31.38 20.06
C GLY A 215 5.97 31.90 19.06
N LYS A 216 6.32 32.94 18.31
CA LYS A 216 5.45 33.49 17.27
C LYS A 216 5.26 32.46 16.15
N ILE A 217 4.00 32.17 15.83
CA ILE A 217 3.63 31.33 14.69
C ILE A 217 3.74 32.16 13.41
N GLN A 218 4.50 31.66 12.44
CA GLN A 218 4.72 32.32 11.16
C GLN A 218 4.53 31.35 9.99
N ALA A 219 3.93 31.80 8.89
CA ALA A 219 3.88 31.01 7.66
C ALA A 219 5.22 31.09 6.92
N ALA A 220 5.69 29.96 6.37
CA ALA A 220 6.88 29.94 5.50
C ALA A 220 6.67 30.77 4.22
N TRP A 221 5.44 30.71 3.68
CA TRP A 221 4.98 31.43 2.51
C TRP A 221 3.62 32.09 2.79
N PRO A 222 3.58 33.29 3.41
CA PRO A 222 2.34 34.01 3.69
C PRO A 222 1.47 34.26 2.45
N GLU A 223 2.09 34.38 1.28
CA GLU A 223 1.44 34.54 -0.02
C GLU A 223 0.53 33.36 -0.40
N ASP A 224 0.77 32.16 0.14
CA ASP A 224 0.02 30.96 -0.16
C ASP A 224 -1.31 30.88 0.61
N ALA A 225 -1.61 31.81 1.53
CA ALA A 225 -2.82 31.79 2.36
C ALA A 225 -4.14 31.80 1.57
N LYS A 226 -4.11 32.20 0.29
CA LYS A 226 -5.26 32.26 -0.61
C LYS A 226 -5.41 31.02 -1.50
N LEU A 227 -4.43 30.11 -1.49
CA LEU A 227 -4.46 28.92 -2.32
C LEU A 227 -5.35 27.85 -1.69
N LYS A 228 -6.07 27.11 -2.54
CA LYS A 228 -6.85 25.95 -2.11
C LYS A 228 -5.97 24.75 -1.77
N GLU A 229 -4.82 24.64 -2.44
CA GLU A 229 -3.87 23.54 -2.29
C GLU A 229 -2.45 24.09 -2.12
N PRO A 230 -1.62 23.49 -1.25
CA PRO A 230 -0.22 23.86 -1.13
C PRO A 230 0.52 23.65 -2.46
N LYS A 231 1.40 24.60 -2.81
CA LYS A 231 2.28 24.42 -3.97
C LYS A 231 3.32 23.33 -3.69
N LYS A 232 3.68 22.59 -4.73
CA LYS A 232 4.87 21.74 -4.74
C LYS A 232 6.12 22.58 -4.42
N ARG A 233 6.89 22.15 -3.43
CA ARG A 233 8.15 22.77 -3.02
C ARG A 233 9.31 21.78 -3.15
N PHE A 234 10.45 22.30 -3.57
CA PHE A 234 11.69 21.54 -3.66
C PHE A 234 12.62 21.92 -2.51
N VAL A 235 13.70 21.14 -2.32
CA VAL A 235 14.69 21.42 -1.27
C VAL A 235 15.25 22.84 -1.37
N GLU A 236 15.41 23.37 -2.58
CA GLU A 236 15.88 24.73 -2.85
C GLU A 236 14.94 25.82 -2.30
N ASP A 237 13.63 25.57 -2.28
CA ASP A 237 12.63 26.46 -1.68
C ASP A 237 12.59 26.33 -0.15
N ILE A 238 12.84 25.12 0.35
CA ILE A 238 12.68 24.74 1.76
C ILE A 238 13.86 25.25 2.58
N MET A 239 15.09 25.00 2.13
CA MET A 239 16.29 25.30 2.91
C MET A 239 16.35 26.77 3.35
N PRO A 240 16.09 27.78 2.50
CA PRO A 240 16.11 29.19 2.92
C PRO A 240 15.04 29.57 3.94
N LYS A 241 13.91 28.85 3.99
CA LYS A 241 12.76 29.18 4.85
C LYS A 241 12.85 28.54 6.23
N PHE A 242 13.41 27.34 6.32
CA PHE A 242 13.42 26.54 7.53
C PHE A 242 14.80 26.40 8.18
N THR A 243 15.88 26.82 7.51
CA THR A 243 17.22 26.88 8.13
C THR A 243 17.25 27.99 9.17
N THR A 244 17.56 27.61 10.41
CA THR A 244 17.60 28.51 11.56
C THR A 244 18.56 27.98 12.62
N ASP A 245 19.11 28.88 13.42
CA ASP A 245 19.90 28.57 14.61
C ASP A 245 19.05 28.47 15.88
N ALA A 246 17.72 28.44 15.75
CA ALA A 246 16.81 28.10 16.85
C ALA A 246 17.16 26.74 17.45
N GLU A 247 17.12 26.62 18.77
CA GLU A 247 17.40 25.36 19.46
C GLU A 247 16.25 24.37 19.24
N VAL A 248 15.02 24.84 19.40
CA VAL A 248 13.79 24.09 19.15
C VAL A 248 13.01 24.76 18.04
N LEU A 249 12.98 24.10 16.88
CA LEU A 249 12.13 24.44 15.75
C LEU A 249 10.88 23.58 15.79
N VAL A 250 9.72 24.17 15.56
CA VAL A 250 8.49 23.45 15.22
C VAL A 250 8.15 23.75 13.77
N ILE A 251 7.80 22.69 13.04
CA ILE A 251 7.10 22.82 11.77
C ILE A 251 5.67 22.34 12.02
N GLY A 252 4.69 23.11 11.54
CA GLY A 252 3.27 22.73 11.65
C GLY A 252 2.96 21.43 10.91
N ASP A 253 1.68 21.04 10.91
CA ASP A 253 1.25 19.82 10.24
C ASP A 253 1.74 19.77 8.79
N MET A 254 2.40 18.65 8.46
CA MET A 254 2.99 18.41 7.14
C MET A 254 2.26 17.34 6.33
N PHE A 255 1.13 16.81 6.79
CA PHE A 255 0.36 15.81 6.04
C PHE A 255 0.05 16.31 4.62
N TYR A 256 -0.46 17.54 4.51
CA TYR A 256 -0.80 18.19 3.23
C TYR A 256 0.40 18.82 2.51
N ALA A 257 1.62 18.74 3.04
CA ALA A 257 2.78 19.34 2.40
C ALA A 257 3.14 18.60 1.10
N ASP A 258 3.11 19.30 -0.04
CA ASP A 258 3.61 18.76 -1.32
C ASP A 258 5.11 19.07 -1.45
N VAL A 259 5.94 18.13 -1.01
CA VAL A 259 7.40 18.26 -0.94
C VAL A 259 8.07 17.04 -1.51
N GLU A 260 8.88 17.25 -2.56
CA GLU A 260 9.81 16.24 -3.10
C GLU A 260 9.20 14.84 -3.22
N GLU A 261 7.93 14.74 -3.65
CA GLU A 261 7.12 13.52 -3.52
C GLU A 261 7.82 12.28 -4.09
N GLU A 262 8.37 12.39 -5.30
CA GLU A 262 9.11 11.31 -5.97
C GLU A 262 10.32 10.83 -5.14
N TRP A 263 11.00 11.77 -4.48
CA TRP A 263 12.18 11.49 -3.68
C TRP A 263 11.80 10.89 -2.31
N VAL A 264 10.79 11.46 -1.64
CA VAL A 264 10.29 11.00 -0.35
C VAL A 264 9.64 9.62 -0.47
N MET A 265 8.91 9.36 -1.56
CA MET A 265 8.15 8.12 -1.75
C MET A 265 8.93 7.03 -2.51
N GLN A 266 10.20 7.28 -2.86
CA GLN A 266 11.04 6.31 -3.57
C GLN A 266 11.18 5.00 -2.76
N PRO A 267 11.42 3.86 -3.43
CA PRO A 267 11.70 2.61 -2.73
C PRO A 267 12.90 2.70 -1.79
N GLY A 268 12.72 2.21 -0.56
CA GLY A 268 13.72 2.32 0.50
C GLY A 268 13.88 3.72 1.13
N GLY A 269 13.09 4.71 0.73
CA GLY A 269 13.01 6.03 1.35
C GLY A 269 14.18 6.98 1.07
N PRO A 270 14.08 8.25 1.50
CA PRO A 270 15.06 9.31 1.21
C PRO A 270 16.25 9.36 2.18
N LEU A 271 16.22 8.61 3.28
CA LEU A 271 17.23 8.68 4.34
C LEU A 271 18.22 7.52 4.20
N ALA A 272 19.51 7.81 4.26
CA ALA A 272 20.55 6.78 4.20
C ALA A 272 20.57 5.97 5.52
N HIS A 273 20.50 4.63 5.43
CA HIS A 273 20.51 3.72 6.57
C HIS A 273 21.07 2.34 6.20
N LYS A 274 21.49 1.55 7.19
CA LYS A 274 22.06 0.20 6.98
C LYS A 274 21.05 -0.95 7.02
N CYS A 275 19.83 -0.69 7.48
CA CYS A 275 18.78 -1.72 7.59
C CYS A 275 18.07 -1.97 6.25
N ASN A 276 17.31 -3.06 6.17
CA ASN A 276 16.41 -3.31 5.05
C ASN A 276 15.28 -2.28 4.98
N THR A 277 14.74 -1.90 6.14
CA THR A 277 13.74 -0.84 6.25
C THR A 277 14.04 0.05 7.45
N LEU A 278 13.83 1.36 7.31
CA LEU A 278 14.03 2.32 8.39
C LEU A 278 12.85 2.35 9.37
N ILE A 279 11.63 2.35 8.84
CA ILE A 279 10.40 2.52 9.62
C ILE A 279 9.66 1.20 9.63
N GLN A 280 9.50 0.65 10.84
CA GLN A 280 8.78 -0.59 11.05
C GLN A 280 7.83 -0.46 12.26
N PRO A 281 6.77 -1.29 12.29
CA PRO A 281 5.90 -1.38 13.45
C PRO A 281 6.70 -1.85 14.67
N SER A 282 6.15 -1.59 15.86
CA SER A 282 6.72 -2.16 17.08
C SER A 282 6.81 -3.69 16.98
N ARG A 283 7.81 -4.27 17.66
CA ARG A 283 8.10 -5.71 17.61
C ARG A 283 6.87 -6.57 17.91
N LEU A 284 6.00 -6.13 18.81
CA LEU A 284 4.78 -6.83 19.19
C LEU A 284 3.75 -6.85 18.05
N ILE A 285 3.59 -5.75 17.32
CA ILE A 285 2.70 -5.68 16.15
C ILE A 285 3.23 -6.57 15.03
N MET A 286 4.53 -6.48 14.73
CA MET A 286 5.16 -7.32 13.70
C MET A 286 5.02 -8.82 14.00
N LEU A 287 5.27 -9.24 15.25
CA LEU A 287 5.08 -10.64 15.66
C LEU A 287 3.63 -11.09 15.55
N THR A 288 2.70 -10.23 15.93
CA THR A 288 1.27 -10.54 15.88
C THR A 288 0.80 -10.69 14.44
N ALA A 289 1.23 -9.81 13.53
CA ALA A 289 0.98 -9.93 12.10
C ALA A 289 1.54 -11.24 11.53
N GLN A 290 2.78 -11.59 11.87
CA GLN A 290 3.41 -12.86 11.44
C GLN A 290 2.65 -14.08 11.94
N ARG A 291 2.15 -14.06 13.19
CA ARG A 291 1.32 -15.14 13.73
C ARG A 291 -0.02 -15.24 13.03
N PHE A 292 -0.65 -14.11 12.70
CA PHE A 292 -1.88 -14.10 11.93
C PHE A 292 -1.66 -14.74 10.55
N VAL A 293 -0.61 -14.31 9.84
CA VAL A 293 -0.22 -14.89 8.54
C VAL A 293 0.02 -16.39 8.68
N GLN A 294 0.80 -16.83 9.66
CA GLN A 294 1.07 -18.24 9.92
C GLN A 294 -0.20 -19.06 10.19
N THR A 295 -1.18 -18.47 10.88
CA THR A 295 -2.39 -19.17 11.32
C THR A 295 -3.44 -19.26 10.21
N PHE A 296 -3.66 -18.18 9.46
CA PHE A 296 -4.82 -18.06 8.57
C PHE A 296 -4.50 -17.94 7.08
N LEU A 297 -3.31 -17.45 6.71
CA LEU A 297 -3.03 -17.00 5.34
C LEU A 297 -1.96 -17.84 4.62
N GLY A 298 -0.92 -18.27 5.34
CA GLY A 298 0.27 -18.88 4.74
C GLY A 298 1.16 -17.86 3.99
N GLY A 299 2.19 -18.37 3.31
CA GLY A 299 3.24 -17.54 2.68
C GLY A 299 2.94 -17.03 1.26
N ASN A 300 1.78 -17.38 0.68
CA ASN A 300 1.32 -16.87 -0.61
C ASN A 300 -0.12 -16.36 -0.47
N TYR A 301 -0.31 -15.06 -0.27
CA TYR A 301 -1.64 -14.45 -0.17
C TYR A 301 -1.68 -13.07 -0.82
N ILE A 302 -2.88 -12.69 -1.26
CA ILE A 302 -3.19 -11.32 -1.67
C ILE A 302 -3.72 -10.58 -0.44
N ALA A 303 -3.31 -9.34 -0.23
CA ALA A 303 -4.00 -8.44 0.67
C ALA A 303 -4.87 -7.47 -0.14
N LEU A 304 -6.12 -7.32 0.26
CA LEU A 304 -7.09 -6.43 -0.36
C LEU A 304 -7.50 -5.37 0.67
N HIS A 305 -7.25 -4.10 0.35
CA HIS A 305 -7.85 -2.99 1.06
C HIS A 305 -9.15 -2.57 0.36
N PHE A 306 -10.28 -3.01 0.90
CA PHE A 306 -11.60 -2.73 0.35
C PHE A 306 -12.27 -1.59 1.15
N ARG A 307 -12.05 -0.34 0.73
CA ARG A 307 -12.57 0.86 1.41
C ARG A 307 -13.99 1.19 0.95
N ARG A 308 -14.94 1.27 1.89
CA ARG A 308 -16.37 1.46 1.63
C ARG A 308 -17.01 2.56 2.47
N HIS A 309 -16.82 2.53 3.79
CA HIS A 309 -17.53 3.45 4.70
C HIS A 309 -17.17 4.92 4.46
N GLY A 310 -18.19 5.75 4.21
CA GLY A 310 -18.04 7.16 3.83
C GLY A 310 -17.37 7.40 2.46
N PHE A 311 -16.87 6.34 1.82
CA PHE A 311 -16.05 6.43 0.62
C PHE A 311 -16.85 6.64 -0.66
N LEU A 312 -18.09 6.13 -0.69
CA LEU A 312 -19.02 6.36 -1.81
C LEU A 312 -19.20 7.86 -2.08
N LYS A 313 -19.51 8.65 -1.05
CA LYS A 313 -19.68 10.11 -1.18
C LYS A 313 -18.38 10.78 -1.62
N PHE A 314 -17.26 10.39 -1.02
CA PHE A 314 -15.94 10.94 -1.37
C PHE A 314 -15.55 10.65 -2.83
N CYS A 315 -15.85 9.46 -3.34
CA CYS A 315 -15.52 9.09 -4.71
C CYS A 315 -16.45 9.74 -5.73
N ASN A 316 -17.75 9.84 -5.44
CA ASN A 316 -18.71 10.34 -6.44
C ASN A 316 -18.59 11.85 -6.70
N VAL A 317 -18.00 12.63 -5.79
CA VAL A 317 -17.74 14.06 -6.03
C VAL A 317 -16.51 14.31 -6.93
N LYS A 318 -15.74 13.28 -7.27
CA LYS A 318 -14.59 13.39 -8.17
C LYS A 318 -15.06 13.37 -9.63
N LYS A 319 -14.21 13.87 -10.53
CA LYS A 319 -14.45 13.82 -11.99
C LYS A 319 -14.73 12.38 -12.47
N GLU A 320 -13.96 11.43 -11.95
CA GLU A 320 -14.13 10.00 -12.18
C GLU A 320 -14.30 9.33 -10.81
N SER A 321 -15.42 8.62 -10.62
CA SER A 321 -15.66 7.94 -9.35
C SER A 321 -14.64 6.83 -9.13
N CYS A 322 -14.12 6.76 -7.90
CA CYS A 322 -13.24 5.69 -7.45
C CYS A 322 -13.96 4.56 -6.71
N PHE A 323 -15.31 4.54 -6.73
CA PHE A 323 -16.11 3.57 -5.97
C PHE A 323 -16.73 2.52 -6.90
N PHE A 324 -16.15 1.33 -6.91
CA PHE A 324 -16.59 0.24 -7.78
C PHE A 324 -17.75 -0.55 -7.17
N PRO A 325 -18.82 -0.87 -7.93
CA PRO A 325 -19.82 -1.84 -7.52
C PRO A 325 -19.19 -3.20 -7.20
N ILE A 326 -19.76 -3.92 -6.23
CA ILE A 326 -19.21 -5.21 -5.76
C ILE A 326 -19.03 -6.25 -6.89
N PRO A 327 -19.97 -6.40 -7.86
CA PRO A 327 -19.77 -7.31 -8.98
C PRO A 327 -18.53 -6.97 -9.82
N GLN A 328 -18.34 -5.70 -10.18
CA GLN A 328 -17.16 -5.27 -10.93
C GLN A 328 -15.89 -5.44 -10.11
N ALA A 329 -15.91 -5.08 -8.83
CA ALA A 329 -14.78 -5.27 -7.93
C ALA A 329 -14.36 -6.75 -7.86
N ALA A 330 -15.32 -7.68 -7.78
CA ALA A 330 -15.07 -9.12 -7.77
C ALA A 330 -14.37 -9.58 -9.06
N GLU A 331 -14.84 -9.12 -10.23
CA GLU A 331 -14.19 -9.41 -11.52
C GLU A 331 -12.74 -8.93 -11.55
N CYS A 332 -12.48 -7.70 -11.12
CA CYS A 332 -11.11 -7.16 -11.07
C CYS A 332 -10.21 -7.95 -10.10
N ILE A 333 -10.73 -8.29 -8.92
CA ILE A 333 -10.00 -9.11 -7.93
C ILE A 333 -9.64 -10.47 -8.52
N LEU A 334 -10.57 -11.13 -9.23
CA LEU A 334 -10.34 -12.45 -9.82
C LEU A 334 -9.21 -12.45 -10.85
N ARG A 335 -9.04 -11.37 -11.63
CA ARG A 335 -7.90 -11.24 -12.56
C ARG A 335 -6.56 -11.24 -11.82
N ILE A 336 -6.51 -10.69 -10.61
CA ILE A 336 -5.30 -10.69 -9.79
C ILE A 336 -5.10 -12.01 -9.07
N VAL A 337 -6.19 -12.66 -8.61
CA VAL A 337 -6.13 -14.04 -8.11
C VAL A 337 -5.52 -14.97 -9.16
N GLU A 338 -5.97 -14.85 -10.41
CA GLU A 338 -5.43 -15.64 -11.53
C GLU A 338 -3.95 -15.36 -11.76
N LYS A 339 -3.55 -14.09 -11.89
CA LYS A 339 -2.14 -13.68 -12.10
C LYS A 339 -1.22 -14.09 -10.96
N ALA A 340 -1.68 -13.97 -9.71
CA ALA A 340 -0.89 -14.25 -8.52
C ALA A 340 -0.88 -15.73 -8.13
N ASN A 341 -1.83 -16.52 -8.65
CA ASN A 341 -2.10 -17.89 -8.24
C ASN A 341 -2.16 -18.04 -6.71
N ALA A 342 -2.84 -17.08 -6.06
CA ALA A 342 -2.91 -17.00 -4.60
C ALA A 342 -4.19 -17.70 -4.10
N PRO A 343 -4.09 -18.63 -3.12
CA PRO A 343 -5.22 -19.41 -2.65
C PRO A 343 -6.15 -18.64 -1.69
N VAL A 344 -5.72 -17.51 -1.15
CA VAL A 344 -6.44 -16.77 -0.09
C VAL A 344 -6.21 -15.26 -0.20
N ILE A 345 -7.24 -14.50 0.20
CA ILE A 345 -7.19 -13.04 0.26
C ILE A 345 -7.37 -12.60 1.72
N TYR A 346 -6.43 -11.82 2.23
CA TYR A 346 -6.63 -11.04 3.45
C TYR A 346 -7.47 -9.81 3.14
N LEU A 347 -8.62 -9.65 3.79
CA LEU A 347 -9.55 -8.55 3.56
C LEU A 347 -9.43 -7.51 4.69
N SER A 348 -8.74 -6.41 4.41
CA SER A 348 -8.72 -5.21 5.25
C SER A 348 -9.83 -4.26 4.79
N THR A 349 -10.87 -4.08 5.59
CA THR A 349 -12.08 -3.36 5.15
C THR A 349 -12.82 -2.70 6.29
N ASP A 350 -13.54 -1.64 5.96
CA ASP A 350 -14.57 -0.99 6.78
C ASP A 350 -15.99 -1.20 6.21
N ALA A 351 -16.14 -2.15 5.29
CA ALA A 351 -17.40 -2.50 4.66
C ALA A 351 -18.37 -3.17 5.64
N ALA A 352 -19.66 -2.98 5.41
CA ALA A 352 -20.68 -3.71 6.14
C ALA A 352 -20.65 -5.21 5.82
N GLU A 353 -21.17 -6.04 6.73
CA GLU A 353 -21.19 -7.49 6.55
C GLU A 353 -21.92 -7.90 5.26
N SER A 354 -23.01 -7.22 4.90
CA SER A 354 -23.77 -7.44 3.67
C SER A 354 -22.91 -7.25 2.40
N GLU A 355 -22.02 -6.25 2.40
CA GLU A 355 -21.09 -6.00 1.29
C GLU A 355 -20.00 -7.08 1.24
N THR A 356 -19.41 -7.43 2.39
CA THR A 356 -18.36 -8.45 2.45
C THR A 356 -18.88 -9.85 2.10
N SER A 357 -20.13 -10.16 2.49
CA SER A 357 -20.78 -11.44 2.19
C SER A 357 -21.10 -11.56 0.71
N LEU A 358 -21.58 -10.48 0.08
CA LEU A 358 -21.79 -10.46 -1.36
C LEU A 358 -20.46 -10.62 -2.10
N LEU A 359 -19.42 -9.88 -1.71
CA LEU A 359 -18.10 -10.01 -2.33
C LEU A 359 -17.58 -11.45 -2.20
N GLN A 360 -17.66 -12.05 -1.00
CA GLN A 360 -17.26 -13.44 -0.76
C GLN A 360 -18.00 -14.44 -1.66
N SER A 361 -19.27 -14.19 -1.99
CA SER A 361 -20.05 -15.06 -2.89
C SER A 361 -19.64 -14.95 -4.36
N LEU A 362 -19.05 -13.82 -4.76
CA LEU A 362 -18.69 -13.54 -6.16
C LEU A 362 -17.22 -13.85 -6.49
N VAL A 363 -16.33 -13.88 -5.50
CA VAL A 363 -14.91 -14.25 -5.72
C VAL A 363 -14.77 -15.78 -5.78
N VAL A 364 -15.13 -16.35 -6.93
CA VAL A 364 -15.04 -17.78 -7.25
C VAL A 364 -14.06 -17.97 -8.42
N PHE A 365 -13.03 -18.78 -8.23
CA PHE A 365 -12.00 -19.09 -9.23
C PHE A 365 -11.93 -20.60 -9.47
N ASN A 366 -12.08 -21.04 -10.72
CA ASN A 366 -12.12 -22.46 -11.11
C ASN A 366 -13.13 -23.28 -10.28
N ASP A 367 -14.37 -22.79 -10.19
CA ASP A 367 -15.47 -23.40 -9.42
C ASP A 367 -15.19 -23.56 -7.91
N ARG A 368 -14.18 -22.86 -7.39
CA ARG A 368 -13.84 -22.83 -5.96
C ARG A 368 -13.91 -21.42 -5.42
N GLN A 369 -14.56 -21.28 -4.26
CA GLN A 369 -14.57 -20.02 -3.56
C GLN A 369 -13.17 -19.68 -3.06
N VAL A 370 -12.70 -18.46 -3.33
CA VAL A 370 -11.45 -17.93 -2.76
C VAL A 370 -11.79 -17.34 -1.39
N PRO A 371 -11.22 -17.86 -0.28
CA PRO A 371 -11.54 -17.35 1.04
C PRO A 371 -11.10 -15.89 1.22
N LEU A 372 -12.02 -15.05 1.70
CA LEU A 372 -11.75 -13.69 2.16
C LEU A 372 -11.62 -13.70 3.67
N VAL A 373 -10.38 -13.72 4.14
CA VAL A 373 -10.07 -13.79 5.58
C VAL A 373 -10.02 -12.38 6.15
N LYS A 374 -10.96 -12.08 7.05
CA LYS A 374 -10.90 -10.89 7.92
C LYS A 374 -10.26 -11.26 9.25
N ARG A 375 -9.66 -10.28 9.92
CA ARG A 375 -9.22 -10.45 11.30
C ARG A 375 -10.44 -10.69 12.21
N PRO A 376 -10.48 -11.79 12.98
CA PRO A 376 -11.59 -12.03 13.89
C PRO A 376 -11.55 -11.05 15.05
N GLU A 377 -12.70 -10.83 15.68
CA GLU A 377 -12.75 -10.14 16.97
C GLU A 377 -11.95 -10.93 18.03
N HIS A 378 -11.42 -10.20 19.01
CA HIS A 378 -10.63 -10.85 20.06
C HIS A 378 -11.49 -11.79 20.90
N HIS A 379 -10.98 -13.00 21.09
CA HIS A 379 -11.53 -13.96 22.03
C HIS A 379 -10.39 -14.66 22.79
N ASN A 380 -10.60 -15.06 24.04
CA ASN A 380 -9.56 -15.66 24.88
C ASN A 380 -8.95 -16.97 24.31
N SER A 381 -9.68 -17.62 23.40
CA SER A 381 -9.20 -18.80 22.66
C SER A 381 -8.20 -18.45 21.56
N GLU A 382 -8.28 -17.24 20.99
CA GLU A 382 -7.37 -16.76 19.96
C GLU A 382 -5.95 -16.61 20.54
N LYS A 383 -4.96 -17.19 19.86
CA LYS A 383 -3.55 -17.16 20.30
C LYS A 383 -2.66 -16.30 19.42
N TRP A 384 -3.15 -15.91 18.24
CA TRP A 384 -2.39 -15.13 17.30
C TRP A 384 -2.19 -13.68 17.80
N ASP A 385 -3.18 -13.08 18.46
CA ASP A 385 -3.19 -11.72 19.02
C ASP A 385 -2.84 -11.62 20.51
N ALA A 386 -2.75 -12.76 21.21
CA ALA A 386 -2.53 -12.80 22.66
C ALA A 386 -1.31 -11.99 23.14
N LEU A 387 -0.31 -11.77 22.29
CA LEU A 387 0.84 -10.90 22.62
C LEU A 387 0.42 -9.45 22.85
N LEU A 388 -0.48 -8.89 22.04
CA LEU A 388 -0.92 -7.51 22.19
C LEU A 388 -1.70 -7.35 23.50
N TYR A 389 -2.64 -8.25 23.78
CA TYR A 389 -3.45 -8.19 25.00
C TYR A 389 -2.63 -8.38 26.28
N ARG A 390 -1.66 -9.31 26.28
CA ARG A 390 -0.75 -9.50 27.43
C ARG A 390 0.16 -8.31 27.71
N ASN A 391 0.39 -7.46 26.71
CA ASN A 391 1.18 -6.23 26.84
C ASN A 391 0.29 -4.97 26.89
N HIS A 392 -1.00 -5.13 27.19
CA HIS A 392 -1.98 -4.04 27.30
C HIS A 392 -2.12 -3.19 26.03
N MET A 393 -1.85 -3.76 24.85
CA MET A 393 -1.95 -3.11 23.54
C MET A 393 -3.17 -3.55 22.72
N GLY A 394 -3.78 -4.68 23.06
CA GLY A 394 -4.95 -5.17 22.34
C GLY A 394 -6.15 -4.24 22.50
N GLY A 395 -6.91 -4.04 21.42
CA GLY A 395 -8.10 -3.18 21.40
C GLY A 395 -7.79 -1.68 21.27
N ASP A 396 -6.52 -1.29 21.19
CA ASP A 396 -6.12 0.07 20.87
C ASP A 396 -6.23 0.32 19.35
N ASN A 397 -7.10 1.25 18.94
CA ASN A 397 -7.38 1.50 17.53
C ASN A 397 -6.12 1.82 16.69
N GLN A 398 -5.08 2.43 17.26
CA GLN A 398 -3.85 2.75 16.55
C GLN A 398 -3.01 1.48 16.32
N VAL A 399 -2.94 0.63 17.34
CA VAL A 399 -2.28 -0.68 17.26
C VAL A 399 -2.98 -1.58 16.26
N GLU A 400 -4.31 -1.66 16.32
CA GLU A 400 -5.13 -2.48 15.41
C GLU A 400 -5.00 -2.00 13.95
N ALA A 401 -5.03 -0.69 13.71
CA ALA A 401 -4.82 -0.13 12.36
C ALA A 401 -3.41 -0.41 11.83
N MET A 402 -2.38 -0.31 12.67
CA MET A 402 -1.00 -0.62 12.28
C MET A 402 -0.81 -2.13 12.05
N LEU A 403 -1.50 -2.97 12.80
CA LEU A 403 -1.53 -4.41 12.61
C LEU A 403 -2.12 -4.78 11.24
N ASP A 404 -3.28 -4.21 10.88
CA ASP A 404 -3.89 -4.43 9.56
C ASP A 404 -2.96 -3.99 8.42
N LYS A 405 -2.34 -2.81 8.55
CA LYS A 405 -1.31 -2.32 7.61
C LYS A 405 -0.15 -3.29 7.50
N THR A 406 0.32 -3.84 8.62
CA THR A 406 1.45 -4.77 8.65
C THR A 406 1.10 -6.08 7.93
N ILE A 407 -0.08 -6.64 8.17
CA ILE A 407 -0.55 -7.84 7.45
C ILE A 407 -0.68 -7.55 5.94
N CYS A 408 -1.18 -6.37 5.56
CA CYS A 408 -1.21 -5.99 4.14
C CYS A 408 0.20 -5.81 3.54
N ALA A 409 1.13 -5.20 4.27
CA ALA A 409 2.48 -4.94 3.79
C ALA A 409 3.32 -6.22 3.65
N LEU A 410 2.99 -7.28 4.39
CA LEU A 410 3.65 -8.59 4.29
C LEU A 410 3.17 -9.46 3.11
N SER A 411 2.08 -9.09 2.43
CA SER A 411 1.48 -9.92 1.38
C SER A 411 2.36 -10.07 0.13
N ASN A 412 2.06 -11.07 -0.71
CA ASN A 412 2.76 -11.26 -1.98
C ASN A 412 2.30 -10.23 -3.01
N VAL A 413 1.00 -9.92 -2.99
CA VAL A 413 0.36 -8.93 -3.85
C VAL A 413 -0.59 -8.09 -2.99
N PHE A 414 -0.68 -6.80 -3.28
CA PHE A 414 -1.60 -5.89 -2.62
C PHE A 414 -2.52 -5.20 -3.64
N ILE A 415 -3.82 -5.25 -3.36
CA ILE A 415 -4.87 -4.55 -4.11
C ILE A 415 -5.39 -3.41 -3.24
N GLY A 416 -5.22 -2.18 -3.71
CA GLY A 416 -5.52 -0.97 -2.96
C GLY A 416 -6.77 -0.22 -3.42
N ALA A 417 -7.45 0.48 -2.52
CA ALA A 417 -8.48 1.46 -2.89
C ALA A 417 -7.86 2.79 -3.33
N SER A 418 -8.11 3.22 -4.57
CA SER A 418 -7.59 4.48 -5.13
C SER A 418 -8.08 5.70 -4.36
N GLY A 419 -7.16 6.60 -3.99
CA GLY A 419 -7.47 7.82 -3.23
C GLY A 419 -7.65 7.61 -1.73
N SER A 420 -7.30 6.44 -1.19
CA SER A 420 -7.23 6.22 0.25
C SER A 420 -5.81 6.36 0.78
N THR A 421 -5.62 7.21 1.80
CA THR A 421 -4.33 7.36 2.49
C THR A 421 -3.85 6.07 3.16
N PHE A 422 -4.78 5.16 3.53
CA PHE A 422 -4.45 3.84 4.06
C PHE A 422 -3.77 2.96 2.99
N THR A 423 -4.30 2.99 1.76
CA THR A 423 -3.70 2.33 0.60
C THR A 423 -2.30 2.87 0.31
N GLU A 424 -2.17 4.20 0.21
CA GLU A 424 -0.89 4.84 -0.14
C GLU A 424 0.21 4.49 0.86
N ASP A 425 -0.14 4.49 2.14
CA ASP A 425 0.82 4.15 3.19
C ASP A 425 1.22 2.67 3.15
N ILE A 426 0.32 1.74 2.82
CA ILE A 426 0.69 0.32 2.62
C ILE A 426 1.60 0.18 1.40
N LEU A 427 1.28 0.79 0.26
CA LEU A 427 2.13 0.74 -0.93
C LEU A 427 3.53 1.27 -0.63
N ARG A 428 3.62 2.36 0.14
CA ARG A 428 4.88 2.92 0.62
C ARG A 428 5.63 1.97 1.55
N LEU A 429 4.97 1.38 2.55
CA LEU A 429 5.56 0.36 3.43
C LEU A 429 6.12 -0.81 2.62
N ARG A 430 5.35 -1.31 1.64
CA ARG A 430 5.78 -2.40 0.75
C ARG A 430 7.03 -2.05 -0.05
N ARG A 431 7.09 -0.82 -0.59
CA ARG A 431 8.28 -0.29 -1.26
C ARG A 431 9.47 -0.16 -0.30
N GLY A 432 9.23 0.24 0.95
CA GLY A 432 10.25 0.36 1.98
C GLY A 432 10.73 -0.96 2.57
N TRP A 433 9.90 -2.01 2.54
CA TRP A 433 10.21 -3.33 3.09
C TRP A 433 10.73 -4.31 2.05
N GLY A 434 10.75 -3.92 0.77
CA GLY A 434 11.11 -4.79 -0.35
C GLY A 434 10.08 -5.90 -0.60
N SER A 435 8.84 -5.72 -0.15
CA SER A 435 7.73 -6.65 -0.39
C SER A 435 6.84 -6.22 -1.56
N ALA A 436 7.06 -5.04 -2.13
CA ALA A 436 6.33 -4.55 -3.29
C ALA A 436 6.42 -5.53 -4.48
N SER A 437 5.31 -5.71 -5.18
CA SER A 437 5.17 -6.63 -6.32
C SER A 437 4.87 -5.89 -7.62
N HIS A 438 5.22 -6.49 -8.75
CA HIS A 438 4.78 -5.99 -10.05
C HIS A 438 3.25 -6.08 -10.23
N CYS A 439 2.59 -6.97 -9.49
CA CYS A 439 1.13 -7.09 -9.47
C CYS A 439 0.44 -6.22 -8.41
N ASP A 440 1.17 -5.43 -7.62
CA ASP A 440 0.51 -4.46 -6.75
C ASP A 440 -0.21 -3.42 -7.61
N GLU A 441 -1.50 -3.25 -7.37
CA GLU A 441 -2.35 -2.36 -8.17
C GLU A 441 -3.49 -1.75 -7.35
N TYR A 442 -4.11 -0.71 -7.89
CA TYR A 442 -5.39 -0.25 -7.39
C TYR A 442 -6.52 -1.17 -7.88
N LEU A 443 -7.56 -1.32 -7.08
CA LEU A 443 -8.76 -2.07 -7.45
C LEU A 443 -9.31 -1.53 -8.77
N CYS A 444 -9.46 -2.41 -9.76
CA CYS A 444 -9.91 -2.08 -11.11
C CYS A 444 -9.05 -1.00 -11.81
N GLN A 445 -7.72 -1.06 -11.63
CA GLN A 445 -6.80 -0.10 -12.25
C GLN A 445 -6.99 -0.01 -13.77
N GLY A 446 -7.22 1.21 -14.26
CA GLY A 446 -7.47 1.50 -15.68
C GLY A 446 -8.94 1.36 -16.12
N GLU A 447 -9.86 1.06 -15.20
CA GLU A 447 -11.29 1.00 -15.48
C GLU A 447 -12.10 2.07 -14.71
N LEU A 448 -13.28 2.40 -15.24
CA LEU A 448 -14.27 3.23 -14.58
C LEU A 448 -15.36 2.36 -13.94
N PRO A 449 -15.98 2.80 -12.83
CA PRO A 449 -17.16 2.14 -12.30
C PRO A 449 -18.25 2.02 -13.36
N ASN A 450 -18.76 0.81 -13.57
CA ASN A 450 -19.80 0.53 -14.57
C ASN A 450 -21.19 1.03 -14.15
N PHE A 451 -21.32 1.51 -12.92
CA PHE A 451 -22.51 2.17 -12.40
C PHE A 451 -22.11 3.24 -11.39
N ILE A 452 -22.63 4.45 -11.56
CA ILE A 452 -22.44 5.58 -10.65
C ILE A 452 -23.84 6.15 -10.38
N ALA A 453 -24.19 6.28 -9.10
CA ALA A 453 -25.46 6.89 -8.70
C ALA A 453 -25.47 8.39 -9.04
N GLU A 454 -26.64 8.94 -9.35
CA GLU A 454 -26.83 10.38 -9.50
C GLU A 454 -26.39 11.12 -8.23
N LEU A 455 -25.80 12.30 -8.40
CA LEU A 455 -25.41 13.16 -7.30
C LEU A 455 -26.64 13.97 -6.87
N ASP A 456 -26.92 13.96 -5.56
CA ASP A 456 -27.92 14.84 -4.93
C ASP A 456 -27.55 16.32 -5.04
#